data_AF-A0A2T6ITD6-F1
#
_entry.id   AF-A0A2T6ITD6-F1
#
_cell.length_a   1.000
_cell.length_b   1.000
_cell.length_c   1.000
_cell.angle_alpha   90.00
_cell.angle_beta   90.00
_cell.angle_gamma   90.00
#
_symmetry.space_group_name_H-M   'P 1'
#
loop_
_entity.id
_entity.type
_entity.pdbx_description
1 polymer ?
#
loop_
_entity_poly.entity_id
_entity_poly.type
_entity_poly.pdbx_seq_one_letter_code
_entity_poly.pdbx_strand_id
1 'polypeptide(L)'
;MRFARLPASVSSQQVGQVLSEVSRRGFDAVFERLRGILQEGLTDKKTQYTIEKLWDLRRQNFKNHPGVPAELDLVDEDDKITHEIDLLAEDLKGEEMLNVFHAQDPEEFASDEKKWARLSKEILGEESSDSDASSSDSEAEDESEEEEGEGEKATVKILDMTDAEIIHMRKTIYLCIMSSLNFEECVHKILKMNIR
;
A
#
# COMPACT_ATOMS: atom_id res chain seq x y z
N MET A 1 -20.41 6.68 23.13
CA MET A 1 -19.55 5.85 22.26
C MET A 1 -20.02 4.39 22.30
N ARG A 2 -20.63 3.91 21.21
CA ARG A 2 -20.89 2.47 21.06
C ARG A 2 -19.60 1.85 20.55
N PHE A 3 -18.77 1.29 21.44
CA PHE A 3 -17.80 0.30 21.00
C PHE A 3 -18.60 -0.79 20.30
N ALA A 4 -18.50 -0.83 18.97
CA ALA A 4 -19.07 -1.89 18.19
C ALA A 4 -18.55 -3.19 18.82
N ARG A 5 -19.45 -4.04 19.32
CA ARG A 5 -19.12 -5.42 19.66
C ARG A 5 -18.79 -6.13 18.34
N LEU A 6 -17.62 -5.81 17.78
CA LEU A 6 -17.01 -6.64 16.77
C LEU A 6 -16.74 -7.96 17.49
N PRO A 7 -17.34 -9.08 17.05
CA PRO A 7 -17.00 -10.37 17.62
C PRO A 7 -15.48 -10.53 17.47
N ALA A 8 -14.82 -11.09 18.48
CA ALA A 8 -13.35 -11.24 18.51
C ALA A 8 -12.78 -11.91 17.24
N SER A 9 -13.63 -12.60 16.48
CA SER A 9 -13.32 -13.11 15.16
C SER A 9 -13.05 -12.07 14.08
N VAL A 10 -13.73 -10.94 14.07
CA VAL A 10 -13.47 -9.90 13.05
C VAL A 10 -12.12 -9.25 13.28
N SER A 11 -11.76 -8.99 14.54
CA SER A 11 -10.44 -8.46 14.88
C SER A 11 -9.34 -9.45 14.49
N SER A 12 -9.45 -10.71 14.92
CA SER A 12 -8.45 -11.75 14.59
C SER A 12 -8.35 -12.06 13.09
N GLN A 13 -9.39 -11.75 12.30
CA GLN A 13 -9.37 -11.88 10.84
C GLN A 13 -8.54 -10.80 10.16
N GLN A 14 -8.63 -9.56 10.65
CA GLN A 14 -7.97 -8.40 10.05
C GLN A 14 -6.51 -8.28 10.50
N VAL A 15 -6.24 -8.45 11.80
CA VAL A 15 -4.88 -8.34 12.36
C VAL A 15 -4.14 -9.68 12.47
N GLY A 16 -4.79 -10.78 12.09
CA GLY A 16 -4.28 -12.13 12.32
C GLY A 16 -2.94 -12.42 11.65
N GLN A 17 -2.71 -11.90 10.43
CA GLN A 17 -1.43 -12.05 9.76
C GLN A 17 -0.30 -11.32 10.50
N VAL A 18 -0.48 -10.03 10.78
CA VAL A 18 0.52 -9.20 11.48
C VAL A 18 0.84 -9.79 12.86
N LEU A 19 -0.18 -10.21 13.61
CA LEU A 19 0.02 -10.84 14.93
C LEU A 19 0.77 -12.17 14.84
N SER A 20 0.55 -12.95 13.79
CA SER A 20 1.28 -14.20 13.57
C SER A 20 2.76 -13.97 13.26
N GLU A 21 3.09 -12.86 12.60
CA GLU A 21 4.46 -12.47 12.23
C GLU A 21 5.20 -11.82 13.43
N VAL A 22 4.58 -10.84 14.09
CA VAL A 22 5.18 -10.07 15.19
C VAL A 22 5.18 -10.85 16.51
N SER A 23 4.07 -11.52 16.85
CA SER A 23 3.84 -12.09 18.20
C SER A 23 3.28 -13.51 18.18
N ARG A 24 3.94 -14.42 17.44
CA ARG A 24 3.49 -15.82 17.26
C ARG A 24 3.12 -16.54 18.57
N ARG A 25 3.89 -16.35 19.64
CA ARG A 25 3.64 -17.01 20.95
C ARG A 25 2.34 -16.52 21.61
N GLY A 26 2.08 -15.22 21.57
CA GLY A 26 0.86 -14.63 22.10
C GLY A 26 -0.35 -15.06 21.27
N PHE A 27 -0.19 -15.04 19.95
CA PHE A 27 -1.20 -15.51 19.01
C PHE A 27 -1.56 -16.99 19.21
N ASP A 28 -0.56 -17.87 19.36
CA ASP A 28 -0.76 -19.29 19.65
C ASP A 28 -1.52 -19.51 20.97
N ALA A 29 -1.18 -18.74 22.02
CA ALA A 29 -1.87 -18.83 23.31
C ALA A 29 -3.36 -18.44 23.22
N VAL A 30 -3.70 -17.46 22.37
CA VAL A 30 -5.10 -17.09 22.10
C VAL A 30 -5.83 -18.24 21.41
N PHE A 31 -5.23 -18.87 20.40
CA PHE A 31 -5.83 -20.02 19.72
C PHE A 31 -5.98 -21.25 20.63
N GLU A 32 -5.05 -21.45 21.57
CA GLU A 32 -5.18 -22.52 22.57
C GLU A 32 -6.35 -22.26 23.52
N ARG A 33 -6.56 -21.01 23.96
CA ARG A 33 -7.77 -20.66 24.72
C ARG A 33 -9.04 -20.86 23.92
N LEU A 34 -9.07 -20.48 22.64
CA LEU A 34 -10.23 -20.72 21.76
C LEU A 34 -10.51 -22.21 21.57
N ARG A 35 -9.47 -23.05 21.54
CA ARG A 35 -9.59 -24.51 21.53
C ARG A 35 -10.21 -25.02 22.82
N GLY A 36 -9.75 -24.53 23.98
CA GLY A 36 -10.33 -24.87 25.29
C GLY A 36 -11.83 -24.59 25.35
N ILE A 37 -12.25 -23.39 24.94
CA ILE A 37 -13.67 -22.99 24.88
C ILE A 37 -14.50 -23.95 24.00
N LEU A 38 -13.96 -24.38 22.86
CA LEU A 38 -14.64 -25.31 21.97
C LEU A 38 -14.77 -26.72 22.58
N GLN A 39 -13.76 -27.16 23.33
CA GLN A 39 -13.73 -28.48 23.99
C GLN A 39 -14.62 -28.54 25.24
N GLU A 40 -14.76 -27.44 25.97
CA GLU A 40 -15.65 -27.33 27.13
C GLU A 40 -17.13 -27.51 26.76
N GLY A 41 -17.50 -27.31 25.49
CA GLY A 41 -18.81 -27.70 24.94
C GLY A 41 -20.00 -26.83 25.39
N LEU A 42 -19.77 -25.79 26.20
CA LEU A 42 -20.79 -24.87 26.71
C LEU A 42 -20.98 -23.62 25.81
N THR A 43 -20.76 -23.75 24.50
CA THR A 43 -20.83 -22.64 23.54
C THR A 43 -22.03 -22.75 22.60
N ASP A 44 -22.61 -21.60 22.25
CA ASP A 44 -23.65 -21.51 21.23
C ASP A 44 -23.12 -21.90 19.84
N LYS A 45 -24.00 -22.44 18.98
CA LYS A 45 -23.66 -22.87 17.61
C LYS A 45 -23.04 -21.73 16.80
N LYS A 46 -23.52 -20.50 16.97
CA LYS A 46 -22.98 -19.33 16.26
C LYS A 46 -21.51 -19.07 16.63
N THR A 47 -21.18 -19.16 17.91
CA THR A 47 -19.81 -18.98 18.41
C THR A 47 -18.91 -20.10 17.91
N GLN A 48 -19.40 -21.34 17.92
CA GLN A 48 -18.68 -22.48 17.37
C GLN A 48 -18.31 -22.29 15.89
N TYR A 49 -19.28 -21.98 15.02
CA TYR A 49 -19.02 -21.72 13.59
C TYR A 49 -18.02 -20.58 13.39
N THR A 50 -18.09 -19.56 14.24
CA THR A 50 -17.20 -18.40 14.18
C THR A 50 -15.75 -18.78 14.52
N ILE A 51 -15.55 -19.63 15.54
CA ILE A 51 -14.23 -20.15 15.92
C ILE A 51 -13.71 -21.10 14.83
N GLU A 52 -14.54 -22.01 14.31
CA GLU A 52 -14.15 -22.91 13.21
C GLU A 52 -13.69 -22.14 11.97
N LYS A 53 -14.42 -21.07 11.58
CA LYS A 53 -14.03 -20.18 10.47
C LYS A 53 -12.68 -19.49 10.71
N LEU A 54 -12.37 -19.11 11.95
CA LEU A 54 -11.06 -18.56 12.31
C LEU A 54 -9.94 -19.60 12.13
N TRP A 55 -10.19 -20.86 12.52
CA TRP A 55 -9.24 -21.95 12.30
C TRP A 55 -8.98 -22.22 10.82
N ASP A 56 -10.02 -22.14 9.96
CA ASP A 56 -9.87 -22.22 8.51
C ASP A 56 -8.99 -21.11 7.95
N LEU A 57 -9.18 -19.87 8.40
CA LEU A 57 -8.38 -18.74 7.96
C LEU A 57 -6.92 -18.84 8.39
N ARG A 58 -6.66 -19.32 9.62
CA ARG A 58 -5.31 -19.62 10.08
C ARG A 58 -4.65 -20.72 9.25
N ARG A 59 -5.38 -21.79 8.91
CA ARG A 59 -4.88 -22.85 8.01
C ARG A 59 -4.52 -22.33 6.62
N GLN A 60 -5.26 -21.32 6.16
CA GLN A 60 -5.02 -20.66 4.87
C GLN A 60 -3.94 -19.56 4.96
N ASN A 61 -3.30 -19.35 6.12
CA ASN A 61 -2.34 -18.27 6.36
C ASN A 61 -2.87 -16.89 5.95
N PHE A 62 -4.15 -16.61 6.23
CA PHE A 62 -4.74 -15.28 6.01
C PHE A 62 -4.63 -14.75 4.55
N LYS A 63 -4.55 -15.61 3.54
CA LYS A 63 -4.41 -15.21 2.11
C LYS A 63 -5.36 -14.09 1.63
N ASN A 64 -6.60 -14.06 2.13
CA ASN A 64 -7.61 -13.07 1.73
C ASN A 64 -7.62 -11.81 2.62
N HIS A 65 -6.78 -11.78 3.66
CA HIS A 65 -6.68 -10.71 4.63
C HIS A 65 -5.20 -10.39 4.88
N PRO A 66 -4.53 -9.78 3.88
CA PRO A 66 -3.16 -9.32 4.06
C PRO A 66 -3.08 -8.33 5.22
N GLY A 67 -2.03 -8.45 6.04
CA GLY A 67 -1.84 -7.58 7.21
C GLY A 67 -1.75 -6.09 6.86
N VAL A 68 -1.03 -5.77 5.80
CA VAL A 68 -1.00 -4.45 5.15
C VAL A 68 -1.30 -4.67 3.67
N PRO A 69 -2.40 -4.11 3.14
CA PRO A 69 -2.66 -4.10 1.70
C PRO A 69 -1.52 -3.42 0.95
N ALA A 70 -1.17 -3.91 -0.24
CA ALA A 70 -0.04 -3.38 -1.02
C ALA A 70 -0.19 -1.88 -1.37
N GLU A 71 -1.42 -1.41 -1.56
CA GLU A 71 -1.73 0.00 -1.82
C GLU A 71 -1.49 0.92 -0.61
N LEU A 72 -1.41 0.35 0.60
CA LEU A 72 -1.25 1.09 1.86
C LEU A 72 0.18 0.97 2.42
N ASP A 73 1.09 0.27 1.74
CA ASP A 73 2.49 0.14 2.15
C ASP A 73 3.32 1.33 1.62
N LEU A 74 3.09 2.50 2.22
CA LEU A 74 3.65 3.79 1.77
C LEU A 74 4.85 4.25 2.58
N VAL A 75 5.09 3.64 3.74
CA VAL A 75 6.10 4.08 4.70
C VAL A 75 7.15 2.99 4.85
N ASP A 76 8.42 3.37 4.74
CA ASP A 76 9.55 2.48 4.94
C ASP A 76 9.60 1.93 6.38
N GLU A 77 10.14 0.73 6.58
CA GLU A 77 10.15 0.08 7.89
C GLU A 77 10.91 0.88 8.96
N ASP A 78 11.96 1.60 8.56
CA ASP A 78 12.80 2.39 9.46
C ASP A 78 12.12 3.68 9.95
N ASP A 79 11.17 4.21 9.18
CA ASP A 79 10.42 5.44 9.50
C ASP A 79 9.13 5.16 10.29
N LYS A 80 8.80 3.88 10.53
CA LYS A 80 7.60 3.49 11.29
C LYS A 80 7.79 3.74 12.78
N ILE A 81 7.05 4.71 13.31
CA ILE A 81 6.97 4.95 14.77
C ILE A 81 5.89 4.04 15.37
N THR A 82 6.30 3.12 16.26
CA THR A 82 5.38 2.23 16.97
C THR A 82 5.08 2.77 18.37
N HIS A 83 3.79 2.94 18.68
CA HIS A 83 3.33 3.38 20.01
C HIS A 83 2.87 2.19 20.84
N GLU A 84 3.51 1.97 21.99
CA GLU A 84 3.11 0.95 22.95
C GLU A 84 2.02 1.51 23.87
N ILE A 85 0.77 1.12 23.63
CA ILE A 85 -0.38 1.57 24.39
C ILE A 85 -0.95 0.37 25.16
N ASP A 86 -1.08 0.51 26.48
CA ASP A 86 -1.79 -0.46 27.30
C ASP A 86 -3.30 -0.19 27.23
N LEU A 87 -4.07 -1.24 26.97
CA LEU A 87 -5.54 -1.19 26.92
C LEU A 87 -6.16 -0.93 28.31
N LEU A 88 -5.43 -1.21 29.39
CA LEU A 88 -5.88 -1.03 30.76
C LEU A 88 -5.41 0.31 31.37
N ALA A 89 -4.66 1.12 30.64
CA ALA A 89 -4.22 2.43 31.12
C ALA A 89 -5.43 3.36 31.27
N GLU A 90 -5.68 3.85 32.49
CA GLU A 90 -6.74 4.83 32.78
C GLU A 90 -6.32 6.26 32.39
N ASP A 91 -5.04 6.44 32.09
CA ASP A 91 -4.36 7.70 31.83
C ASP A 91 -4.55 8.20 30.39
N LEU A 92 -5.11 7.36 29.51
CA LEU A 92 -5.30 7.69 28.10
C LEU A 92 -6.42 8.72 27.95
N LYS A 93 -6.03 9.99 27.87
CA LYS A 93 -6.96 11.12 27.70
C LYS A 93 -7.13 11.43 26.22
N GLY A 94 -8.38 11.43 25.75
CA GLY A 94 -8.72 12.00 24.45
C GLY A 94 -8.69 13.52 24.53
N GLU A 95 -7.88 14.18 23.71
CA GLU A 95 -7.82 15.64 23.65
C GLU A 95 -8.92 16.20 22.75
N GLU A 96 -10.18 16.07 23.16
CA GLU A 96 -11.35 16.45 22.34
C GLU A 96 -11.39 17.95 22.02
N MET A 97 -10.74 18.78 22.84
CA MET A 97 -10.70 20.24 22.66
C MET A 97 -9.88 20.67 21.43
N LEU A 98 -8.98 19.83 20.91
CA LEU A 98 -8.25 20.13 19.66
C LEU A 98 -9.18 20.17 18.44
N ASN A 99 -10.37 19.54 18.50
CA ASN A 99 -11.34 19.56 17.41
C ASN A 99 -12.19 20.84 17.39
N VAL A 100 -12.12 21.65 18.44
CA VAL A 100 -12.88 22.90 18.56
C VAL A 100 -11.96 24.06 18.24
N PHE A 101 -12.41 24.95 17.35
CA PHE A 101 -11.65 26.15 17.06
C PHE A 101 -11.61 27.06 18.30
N HIS A 102 -10.41 27.35 18.77
CA HIS A 102 -10.15 28.30 19.83
C HIS A 102 -9.51 29.55 19.22
N ALA A 103 -10.07 30.72 19.52
CA ALA A 103 -9.43 31.97 19.14
C ALA A 103 -8.13 32.13 19.93
N GLN A 104 -7.01 32.26 19.22
CA GLN A 104 -5.70 32.52 19.76
C GLN A 104 -5.28 33.97 19.49
N ASP A 105 -4.28 34.44 20.22
CA ASP A 105 -3.73 35.77 19.99
C ASP A 105 -3.05 35.83 18.59
N PRO A 106 -3.21 36.94 17.84
CA PRO A 106 -2.69 37.02 16.46
C PRO A 106 -1.17 36.80 16.33
N GLU A 107 -0.41 37.13 17.37
CA GLU A 107 1.04 36.94 17.39
C GLU A 107 1.43 35.46 17.54
N GLU A 108 0.70 34.71 18.38
CA GLU A 108 0.94 33.27 18.58
C GLU A 108 0.61 32.48 17.31
N PHE A 109 -0.55 32.79 16.70
CA PHE A 109 -0.98 32.19 15.43
C PHE A 109 0.07 32.38 14.32
N ALA A 110 0.58 33.61 14.14
CA ALA A 110 1.59 33.90 13.14
C ALA A 110 2.94 33.20 13.42
N SER A 111 3.24 32.90 14.68
CA SER A 111 4.44 32.14 15.06
C SER A 111 4.29 30.66 14.76
N ASP A 112 3.11 30.09 15.02
CA ASP A 112 2.82 28.68 14.79
C ASP A 112 2.68 28.36 13.31
N GLU A 113 2.06 29.24 12.52
CA GLU A 113 1.98 29.11 11.06
C GLU A 113 3.38 29.03 10.44
N LYS A 114 4.35 29.81 10.94
CA LYS A 114 5.75 29.73 10.50
C LYS A 114 6.41 28.40 10.89
N LYS A 115 6.12 27.87 12.09
CA LYS A 115 6.64 26.57 12.54
C LYS A 115 6.07 25.43 11.68
N TRP A 116 4.75 25.44 11.42
CA TRP A 116 4.09 24.46 10.57
C TRP A 116 4.57 24.52 9.12
N ALA A 117 4.75 25.72 8.56
CA ALA A 117 5.29 25.89 7.21
C ALA A 117 6.74 25.40 7.08
N ARG A 118 7.54 25.53 8.16
CA ARG A 118 8.88 24.94 8.19
C ARG A 118 8.82 23.41 8.25
N LEU A 119 7.99 22.87 9.13
CA LEU A 119 7.84 21.43 9.32
C LEU A 119 7.29 20.74 8.06
N SER A 120 6.33 21.36 7.37
CA SER A 120 5.77 20.81 6.13
C SER A 120 6.82 20.71 5.03
N LYS A 121 7.69 21.72 4.89
CA LYS A 121 8.79 21.72 3.91
C LYS A 121 9.84 20.65 4.22
N GLU A 122 10.15 20.45 5.51
CA GLU A 122 11.07 19.42 5.97
C GLU A 122 10.53 18.02 5.64
N ILE A 123 9.26 17.74 5.94
CA ILE A 123 8.63 16.44 5.68
C ILE A 123 8.50 16.14 4.18
N LEU A 124 8.16 17.15 3.36
CA LEU A 124 8.00 16.99 1.92
C LEU A 124 9.34 17.03 1.15
N GLY A 125 10.46 17.31 1.83
CA GLY A 125 11.79 17.37 1.22
C GLY A 125 11.99 18.55 0.25
N GLU A 126 11.13 19.57 0.29
CA GLU A 126 11.19 20.74 -0.61
C GLU A 126 12.43 21.61 -0.38
N GLU A 127 13.10 21.47 0.77
CA GLU A 127 14.38 22.12 1.08
C GLU A 127 15.50 21.74 0.09
N SER A 128 15.44 20.55 -0.53
CA SER A 128 16.48 20.10 -1.47
C SER A 128 16.34 20.66 -2.89
N SER A 129 15.30 21.46 -3.18
CA SER A 129 15.01 21.98 -4.53
C SER A 129 15.15 23.51 -4.65
N ASP A 130 15.94 24.15 -3.77
CA ASP A 130 16.19 25.60 -3.83
C ASP A 130 17.55 25.95 -4.49
N SER A 131 18.03 25.09 -5.39
CA SER A 131 19.12 25.42 -6.32
C SER A 131 18.56 25.70 -7.72
N ASP A 132 18.50 26.99 -8.05
CA ASP A 132 18.33 27.59 -9.37
C ASP A 132 16.92 27.58 -10.01
N ALA A 133 16.09 28.55 -9.63
CA ALA A 133 15.25 29.28 -10.59
C ALA A 133 14.87 30.66 -10.06
N SER A 134 15.74 31.65 -10.31
CA SER A 134 15.39 33.05 -10.14
C SER A 134 14.28 33.47 -11.11
N SER A 135 13.26 34.13 -10.58
CA SER A 135 12.57 35.29 -11.17
C SER A 135 11.87 35.10 -12.53
N SER A 136 10.53 35.02 -12.51
CA SER A 136 9.71 35.91 -13.34
C SER A 136 8.26 35.94 -12.85
N ASP A 137 7.91 37.04 -12.18
CA ASP A 137 6.55 37.55 -12.06
C ASP A 137 6.10 38.11 -13.42
N SER A 138 5.03 37.56 -14.00
CA SER A 138 4.20 38.19 -15.05
C SER A 138 2.92 37.40 -15.30
N GLU A 139 1.85 37.92 -14.72
CA GLU A 139 0.42 37.78 -15.04
C GLU A 139 0.10 37.50 -16.53
N ALA A 140 -0.71 36.48 -16.81
CA ALA A 140 -1.87 36.55 -17.74
C ALA A 140 -2.61 35.20 -17.84
N GLU A 141 -3.90 35.28 -17.49
CA GLU A 141 -5.03 34.39 -17.76
C GLU A 141 -5.01 33.69 -19.15
N ASP A 142 -5.34 32.41 -19.24
CA ASP A 142 -6.62 31.92 -19.82
C ASP A 142 -6.63 30.38 -19.99
N GLU A 143 -7.84 29.84 -19.86
CA GLU A 143 -8.31 28.46 -19.73
C GLU A 143 -7.68 27.40 -20.65
N SER A 144 -7.42 26.21 -20.10
CA SER A 144 -7.75 24.93 -20.76
C SER A 144 -7.71 23.75 -19.78
N GLU A 145 -8.76 22.93 -19.92
CA GLU A 145 -9.17 21.77 -19.14
C GLU A 145 -8.15 20.62 -19.04
N GLU A 146 -8.29 19.93 -17.90
CA GLU A 146 -8.28 18.47 -17.73
C GLU A 146 -6.98 17.67 -17.46
N GLU A 147 -7.15 16.85 -16.41
CA GLU A 147 -6.58 15.54 -16.09
C GLU A 147 -5.34 15.48 -15.17
N GLU A 148 -5.63 14.90 -14.00
CA GLU A 148 -4.70 14.40 -13.00
C GLU A 148 -3.65 13.48 -13.62
N GLY A 149 -2.39 13.65 -13.21
CA GLY A 149 -1.28 12.81 -13.63
C GLY A 149 -0.28 12.66 -12.52
N GLU A 150 -0.33 11.50 -11.88
CA GLU A 150 0.56 11.01 -10.83
C GLU A 150 2.05 11.29 -11.11
N GLY A 151 2.79 11.60 -10.05
CA GLY A 151 4.24 11.69 -10.05
C GLY A 151 4.89 10.33 -10.30
N GLU A 152 4.90 9.90 -11.56
CA GLU A 152 5.76 8.82 -12.02
C GLU A 152 7.19 9.35 -12.12
N LYS A 153 8.11 8.68 -11.41
CA LYS A 153 9.56 8.75 -11.62
C LYS A 153 9.84 9.00 -13.10
N ALA A 154 10.53 10.09 -13.43
CA ALA A 154 10.91 10.43 -14.79
C ALA A 154 11.81 9.34 -15.39
N THR A 155 11.20 8.25 -15.85
CA THR A 155 11.81 7.34 -16.80
C THR A 155 12.03 8.20 -18.04
N VAL A 156 13.27 8.57 -18.31
CA VAL A 156 13.63 9.16 -19.59
C VAL A 156 13.16 8.15 -20.65
N LYS A 157 12.01 8.41 -21.27
CA LYS A 157 11.49 7.59 -22.37
C LYS A 157 12.42 7.84 -23.54
N ILE A 158 13.47 7.03 -23.66
CA ILE A 158 14.38 7.07 -24.79
C ILE A 158 13.55 6.65 -26.01
N LEU A 159 13.19 7.64 -26.82
CA LEU A 159 12.49 7.42 -28.07
C LEU A 159 13.50 6.88 -29.08
N ASP A 160 13.43 5.58 -29.35
CA ASP A 160 14.23 4.95 -30.40
C ASP A 160 13.67 5.33 -31.77
N MET A 161 14.38 6.20 -32.48
CA MET A 161 14.07 6.59 -33.86
C MET A 161 14.67 5.61 -34.88
N THR A 162 15.39 4.58 -34.41
CA THR A 162 15.95 3.54 -35.27
C THR A 162 14.99 2.36 -35.31
N ASP A 163 14.46 2.04 -36.49
CA ASP A 163 13.59 0.85 -36.70
C ASP A 163 14.38 -0.48 -36.61
N ALA A 164 15.39 -0.55 -35.75
CA ALA A 164 16.35 -1.64 -35.66
C ALA A 164 15.67 -2.97 -35.33
N GLU A 165 14.70 -2.97 -34.42
CA GLU A 165 13.93 -4.15 -34.04
C GLU A 165 13.06 -4.67 -35.19
N ILE A 166 12.39 -3.77 -35.92
CA ILE A 166 11.55 -4.12 -37.07
C ILE A 166 12.43 -4.72 -38.19
N ILE A 167 13.59 -4.11 -38.45
CA ILE A 167 14.53 -4.59 -39.46
C ILE A 167 15.10 -5.97 -39.05
N HIS A 168 15.43 -6.14 -37.77
CA HIS A 168 15.92 -7.41 -37.25
C HIS A 168 14.86 -8.51 -37.38
N MET A 169 13.61 -8.23 -36.98
CA MET A 169 12.48 -9.16 -37.13
C MET A 169 12.28 -9.57 -38.59
N ARG A 170 12.31 -8.61 -39.54
CA ARG A 170 12.19 -8.91 -40.98
C ARG A 170 13.30 -9.82 -41.48
N LYS A 171 14.54 -9.60 -41.04
CA LYS A 171 15.68 -10.47 -41.40
C LYS A 171 15.49 -11.89 -40.86
N THR A 172 15.05 -12.03 -39.62
CA THR A 172 14.81 -13.32 -38.98
C THR A 172 13.70 -14.10 -39.68
N ILE A 173 12.57 -13.45 -40.01
CA ILE A 173 11.49 -14.08 -40.78
C ILE A 173 11.97 -14.49 -42.18
N TYR A 174 12.69 -13.61 -42.86
CA TYR A 174 13.25 -13.91 -44.19
C TYR A 174 14.20 -15.11 -44.17
N LEU A 175 15.09 -15.18 -43.19
CA LEU A 175 16.00 -16.32 -42.98
C LEU A 175 15.23 -17.61 -42.65
N CYS A 176 14.17 -17.53 -41.85
CA CYS A 176 13.31 -18.67 -41.53
C CYS A 176 12.63 -19.24 -42.79
N ILE A 177 12.17 -18.36 -43.69
CA ILE A 177 11.57 -18.75 -44.98
C ILE A 177 12.65 -19.37 -45.88
N MET A 178 13.80 -18.73 -46.04
CA MET A 178 14.90 -19.19 -46.90
C MET A 178 15.55 -20.50 -46.44
N SER A 179 15.53 -20.79 -45.14
CA SER A 179 16.08 -22.02 -44.56
C SER A 179 15.08 -23.17 -44.45
N SER A 180 13.86 -22.99 -44.95
CA SER A 180 12.82 -24.02 -44.95
C SER A 180 12.66 -24.63 -46.33
N LEU A 181 12.51 -25.96 -46.39
CA LEU A 181 12.39 -26.65 -47.68
C LEU A 181 10.94 -26.67 -48.18
N ASN A 182 9.99 -26.77 -47.25
CA ASN A 182 8.55 -26.84 -47.52
C ASN A 182 7.77 -25.78 -46.72
N PHE A 183 6.60 -25.38 -47.21
CA PHE A 183 5.76 -24.36 -46.58
C PHE A 183 5.27 -24.77 -45.18
N GLU A 184 4.96 -26.05 -44.96
CA GLU A 184 4.58 -26.60 -43.64
C GLU A 184 5.70 -26.44 -42.60
N GLU A 185 6.95 -26.67 -43.00
CA GLU A 185 8.12 -26.52 -42.11
C GLU A 185 8.35 -25.04 -41.75
N CYS A 186 8.15 -24.14 -42.72
CA CYS A 186 8.24 -22.70 -42.52
C CYS A 186 7.20 -22.22 -41.50
N VAL A 187 5.93 -22.62 -41.67
CA VAL A 187 4.83 -22.25 -40.77
C VAL A 187 5.10 -22.77 -39.35
N HIS A 188 5.55 -24.03 -39.22
CA HIS A 188 5.88 -24.60 -37.92
C HIS A 188 7.04 -23.86 -37.22
N LYS A 189 8.09 -23.48 -37.94
CA LYS A 189 9.20 -22.69 -37.38
C LYS A 189 8.76 -21.29 -36.95
N ILE A 190 7.93 -20.62 -37.74
CA ILE A 190 7.40 -19.28 -37.40
C ILE A 190 6.51 -19.36 -36.15
N LEU A 191 5.63 -20.35 -36.05
CA LEU A 191 4.79 -20.56 -34.87
C LEU A 191 5.63 -20.84 -33.62
N LYS A 192 6.74 -21.56 -33.75
CA LYS A 192 7.66 -21.84 -32.63
C LYS A 192 8.44 -20.60 -32.16
N MET A 193 8.60 -19.59 -33.00
CA MET A 193 9.30 -18.35 -32.64
C MET A 193 8.48 -17.43 -31.71
N ASN A 194 7.20 -17.74 -31.41
CA ASN A 194 6.35 -17.01 -30.45
C ASN A 194 6.47 -15.48 -30.55
N ILE A 195 6.37 -14.96 -31.77
CA ILE A 195 6.38 -13.53 -32.04
C ILE A 195 5.12 -12.93 -31.40
N ARG A 196 5.29 -11.92 -30.54
CA ARG A 196 4.20 -11.16 -29.92
C ARG A 196 3.97 -9.86 -30.67
#